data_AF-A0A6I5E8A5-F1
#
_entry.id   AF-A0A6I5E8A5-F1
#
_cell.length_a   1.000
_cell.length_b   1.000
_cell.length_c   1.000
_cell.angle_alpha   90.00
_cell.angle_beta   90.00
_cell.angle_gamma   90.00
#
_symmetry.space_group_name_H-M   'P 1'
#
loop_
_entity.id
_entity.type
_entity.pdbx_description
1 polymer ?
#
loop_
_entity_poly.entity_id
_entity_poly.type
_entity_poly.pdbx_seq_one_letter_code
_entity_poly.pdbx_strand_id
1 'polypeptide(L)'
;MTSNSPRAVLAAEWIKVWTVRSTSFTLLLAFVLSTGLGTVVAFSWRGHIERVVNFSPLFAGLYGVTLGQLALVVFGVLLVGSEYSSGSIRTSLSAVPRRGLLYGGKVLAGTLAALAGSTVTVIVTFAGAQAALGPYGITLTAHGVPAAVVGAIVYLTLICTLSMGIAAIVRSSAISLGVLLPLLFLGSQGLGNVPALKPVLQYLPDQAGLELMRIAGPPGDGRFGPDYGPSTALVILLAWTAAALTGGYLVLRRRDA
;
A
#
# COMPACT_ATOMS: atom_id res chain seq x y z
N MET A 1 -37.68 -8.72 -1.04
CA MET A 1 -36.68 -9.71 -0.59
C MET A 1 -35.62 -9.90 -1.68
N THR A 2 -34.64 -9.01 -1.77
CA THR A 2 -33.50 -9.11 -2.73
C THR A 2 -32.22 -8.57 -2.10
N SER A 3 -31.90 -8.99 -0.86
CA SER A 3 -30.78 -8.46 -0.07
C SER A 3 -29.38 -8.97 -0.49
N ASN A 4 -29.27 -9.78 -1.55
CA ASN A 4 -28.01 -10.39 -1.99
C ASN A 4 -27.54 -9.92 -3.38
N SER A 5 -27.92 -8.72 -3.82
CA SER A 5 -27.38 -8.17 -5.07
C SER A 5 -25.92 -7.71 -4.85
N PRO A 6 -24.98 -8.02 -5.77
CA PRO A 6 -23.57 -7.60 -5.63
C PRO A 6 -23.42 -6.09 -5.45
N ARG A 7 -24.29 -5.31 -6.11
CA ARG A 7 -24.33 -3.84 -6.00
C ARG A 7 -24.71 -3.37 -4.60
N ALA A 8 -25.69 -4.00 -3.96
CA ALA A 8 -26.11 -3.63 -2.61
C ALA A 8 -25.00 -3.90 -1.58
N VAL A 9 -24.31 -5.04 -1.70
CA VAL A 9 -23.20 -5.36 -0.80
C VAL A 9 -22.02 -4.42 -1.01
N LEU A 10 -21.67 -4.10 -2.26
CA LEU A 10 -20.63 -3.12 -2.54
C LEU A 10 -21.00 -1.74 -1.99
N ALA A 11 -22.24 -1.29 -2.16
CA ALA A 11 -22.70 -0.01 -1.62
C ALA A 11 -22.65 0.03 -0.09
N ALA A 12 -23.07 -1.05 0.58
CA ALA A 12 -23.00 -1.15 2.04
C ALA A 12 -21.55 -1.08 2.54
N GLU A 13 -20.64 -1.82 1.92
CA GLU A 13 -19.22 -1.81 2.27
C GLU A 13 -18.56 -0.45 1.96
N TRP A 14 -18.96 0.20 0.86
CA TRP A 14 -18.51 1.55 0.55
C TRP A 14 -18.93 2.56 1.61
N ILE A 15 -20.19 2.51 2.06
CA ILE A 15 -20.67 3.38 3.15
C ILE A 15 -19.87 3.13 4.43
N LYS A 16 -19.59 1.86 4.78
CA LYS A 16 -18.77 1.54 5.98
C LYS A 16 -17.39 2.18 5.90
N VAL A 17 -16.72 2.12 4.76
CA VAL A 17 -15.37 2.70 4.58
C VAL A 17 -15.36 4.19 4.99
N TRP A 18 -16.37 4.94 4.58
CA TRP A 18 -16.43 6.39 4.83
C TRP A 18 -17.04 6.79 6.18
N THR A 19 -17.93 5.97 6.73
CA THR A 19 -18.65 6.28 7.98
C THR A 19 -17.90 5.85 9.24
N VAL A 20 -17.04 4.84 9.16
CA VAL A 20 -16.23 4.40 10.30
C VAL A 20 -15.08 5.39 10.50
N ARG A 21 -15.21 6.25 11.53
CA ARG A 21 -14.24 7.32 11.82
C ARG A 21 -12.78 6.84 11.85
N SER A 22 -12.52 5.67 12.42
CA SER A 22 -11.17 5.08 12.49
C SER A 22 -10.57 4.80 11.11
N THR A 23 -11.40 4.40 10.15
CA THR A 23 -11.04 4.08 8.77
C THR A 23 -10.75 5.36 7.96
N SER A 24 -11.62 6.37 8.08
CA SER A 24 -11.38 7.68 7.45
C SER A 24 -10.16 8.40 8.05
N PHE A 25 -9.92 8.27 9.36
CA PHE A 25 -8.76 8.86 10.01
C PHE A 25 -7.44 8.23 9.54
N THR A 26 -7.41 6.92 9.29
CA THR A 26 -6.19 6.25 8.81
C THR A 26 -5.85 6.60 7.36
N LEU A 27 -6.85 6.78 6.49
CA LEU A 27 -6.62 7.35 5.14
C LEU A 27 -6.10 8.78 5.20
N LEU A 28 -6.69 9.62 6.07
CA LEU A 28 -6.21 10.98 6.29
C LEU A 28 -4.78 10.98 6.82
N LEU A 29 -4.47 10.10 7.78
CA LEU A 29 -3.13 9.97 8.34
C LEU A 29 -2.13 9.52 7.27
N ALA A 30 -2.50 8.58 6.39
CA ALA A 30 -1.65 8.18 5.26
C ALA A 30 -1.35 9.35 4.32
N PHE A 31 -2.36 10.16 4.02
CA PHE A 31 -2.22 11.36 3.22
C PHE A 31 -1.30 12.39 3.88
N VAL A 32 -1.54 12.72 5.15
CA VAL A 32 -0.80 13.73 5.91
C VAL A 32 0.64 13.30 6.13
N LEU A 33 0.89 12.04 6.51
CA LEU A 33 2.25 11.53 6.70
C LEU A 33 3.02 11.50 5.38
N SER A 34 2.42 11.02 4.29
CA SER A 34 3.10 11.01 2.98
C SER A 34 3.47 12.40 2.53
N THR A 35 2.47 13.29 2.51
CA THR A 35 2.61 14.64 1.95
C THR A 35 3.50 15.50 2.85
N GLY A 36 3.24 15.49 4.15
CA GLY A 36 3.97 16.30 5.13
C GLY A 36 5.44 15.89 5.21
N LEU A 37 5.71 14.59 5.44
CA LEU A 37 7.09 14.11 5.53
C LEU A 37 7.81 14.21 4.19
N GLY A 38 7.14 13.89 3.07
CA GLY A 38 7.74 14.05 1.74
C GLY A 38 8.17 15.49 1.45
N THR A 39 7.31 16.46 1.77
CA THR A 39 7.61 17.89 1.59
C THR A 39 8.74 18.36 2.51
N VAL A 40 8.73 17.96 3.79
CA VAL A 40 9.78 18.31 4.76
C VAL A 40 11.13 17.72 4.33
N VAL A 41 11.17 16.44 3.97
CA VAL A 41 12.41 15.77 3.52
C VAL A 41 12.96 16.44 2.26
N ALA A 42 12.10 16.71 1.27
CA ALA A 42 12.49 17.42 0.05
C ALA A 42 13.06 18.82 0.35
N PHE A 43 12.44 19.55 1.27
CA PHE A 43 12.93 20.85 1.71
C PHE A 43 14.29 20.75 2.41
N SER A 44 14.48 19.77 3.29
CA SER A 44 15.77 19.52 3.96
C SER A 44 16.88 19.20 2.95
N TRP A 45 16.56 18.45 1.89
CA TRP A 45 17.51 18.14 0.83
C TRP A 45 17.92 19.36 0.04
N ARG A 46 16.99 20.29 -0.26
CA ARG A 46 17.27 21.52 -1.03
C ARG A 46 18.50 22.29 -0.57
N GLY A 47 18.74 22.38 0.74
CA GLY A 47 19.92 23.07 1.30
C GLY A 47 21.25 22.33 1.14
N HIS A 48 21.22 21.06 0.72
CA HIS A 48 22.36 20.15 0.68
C HIS A 48 22.54 19.46 -0.68
N ILE A 49 21.68 19.72 -1.68
CA ILE A 49 21.66 19.02 -2.98
C ILE A 49 23.02 19.03 -3.67
N GLU A 50 23.72 20.18 -3.65
CA GLU A 50 25.05 20.34 -4.26
C GLU A 50 26.12 19.43 -3.63
N ARG A 51 25.87 18.89 -2.44
CA ARG A 51 26.76 17.95 -1.73
C ARG A 51 26.32 16.48 -1.88
N VAL A 52 25.16 16.22 -2.48
CA VAL A 52 24.62 14.87 -2.66
C VAL A 52 25.06 14.30 -4.01
N VAL A 53 25.98 13.35 -3.97
CA VAL A 53 26.37 12.58 -5.16
C VAL A 53 25.17 11.73 -5.61
N ASN A 54 24.79 11.81 -6.88
CA ASN A 54 23.65 11.09 -7.49
C ASN A 54 22.26 11.48 -6.94
N PHE A 55 22.01 12.77 -6.73
CA PHE A 55 20.68 13.25 -6.36
C PHE A 55 19.61 12.83 -7.39
N SER A 56 18.54 12.21 -6.91
CA SER A 56 17.37 11.84 -7.73
C SER A 56 16.13 12.64 -7.28
N PRO A 57 15.69 13.62 -8.08
CA PRO A 57 14.47 14.37 -7.80
C PRO A 57 13.22 13.47 -7.75
N LEU A 58 13.22 12.37 -8.53
CA LEU A 58 12.14 11.38 -8.52
C LEU A 58 12.09 10.63 -7.19
N PHE A 59 13.24 10.18 -6.70
CA PHE A 59 13.34 9.53 -5.39
C PHE A 59 12.84 10.47 -4.29
N ALA A 60 13.29 11.72 -4.30
CA ALA A 60 12.81 12.76 -3.38
C ALA A 60 11.29 12.95 -3.43
N GLY A 61 10.72 12.96 -4.63
CA GLY A 61 9.30 13.15 -4.86
C GLY A 61 8.42 12.03 -4.32
N LEU A 62 8.92 10.80 -4.34
CA LEU A 62 8.16 9.60 -3.96
C LEU A 62 8.58 9.01 -2.61
N TYR A 63 9.66 9.52 -1.99
CA TYR A 63 10.10 9.02 -0.69
C TYR A 63 9.04 9.19 0.41
N GLY A 64 8.29 10.29 0.41
CA GLY A 64 7.18 10.48 1.35
C GLY A 64 6.13 9.36 1.26
N VAL A 65 5.89 8.84 0.06
CA VAL A 65 4.92 7.75 -0.20
C VAL A 65 5.33 6.45 0.52
N THR A 66 6.63 6.17 0.64
CA THR A 66 7.11 4.98 1.37
C THR A 66 6.89 5.08 2.88
N LEU A 67 6.66 6.28 3.42
CA LEU A 67 6.32 6.47 4.83
C LEU A 67 4.81 6.35 5.06
N GLY A 68 3.99 6.99 4.22
CA GLY A 68 2.54 6.90 4.37
C GLY A 68 1.93 5.55 3.97
N GLN A 69 2.70 4.68 3.30
CA GLN A 69 2.30 3.28 3.11
C GLN A 69 1.89 2.61 4.43
N LEU A 70 2.52 2.98 5.56
CA LEU A 70 2.23 2.39 6.87
C LEU A 70 0.80 2.65 7.31
N ALA A 71 0.37 3.89 7.22
CA ALA A 71 -0.99 4.25 7.58
C ALA A 71 -2.01 3.61 6.61
N LEU A 72 -1.61 3.37 5.36
CA LEU A 72 -2.45 2.65 4.39
C LEU A 72 -2.52 1.13 4.68
N VAL A 73 -1.42 0.51 5.11
CA VAL A 73 -1.39 -0.85 5.64
C VAL A 73 -2.30 -0.95 6.87
N VAL A 74 -2.21 0.02 7.80
CA VAL A 74 -3.09 0.09 8.97
C VAL A 74 -4.56 0.21 8.56
N PHE A 75 -4.87 1.07 7.59
CA PHE A 75 -6.22 1.16 7.02
C PHE A 75 -6.71 -0.20 6.50
N GLY A 76 -5.92 -0.88 5.66
CA GLY A 76 -6.29 -2.19 5.12
C GLY A 76 -6.50 -3.25 6.20
N VAL A 77 -5.61 -3.26 7.21
CA VAL A 77 -5.76 -4.18 8.36
C VAL A 77 -7.02 -3.85 9.17
N LEU A 78 -7.29 -2.60 9.50
CA LEU A 78 -8.45 -2.22 10.30
C LEU A 78 -9.76 -2.46 9.56
N LEU A 79 -9.80 -2.23 8.24
CA LEU A 79 -11.01 -2.41 7.44
C LEU A 79 -11.56 -3.83 7.50
N VAL A 80 -10.68 -4.83 7.64
CA VAL A 80 -11.05 -6.24 7.76
C VAL A 80 -10.97 -6.73 9.20
N GLY A 81 -9.85 -6.47 9.88
CA GLY A 81 -9.57 -6.97 11.22
C GLY A 81 -10.50 -6.44 12.30
N SER A 82 -11.02 -5.21 12.15
CA SER A 82 -11.94 -4.63 13.14
C SER A 82 -13.27 -5.37 13.23
N GLU A 83 -13.74 -5.97 12.13
CA GLU A 83 -14.98 -6.77 12.15
C GLU A 83 -14.79 -8.10 12.88
N TYR A 84 -13.57 -8.66 12.85
CA TYR A 84 -13.23 -9.84 13.64
C TYR A 84 -13.04 -9.49 15.11
N SER A 85 -12.34 -8.40 15.43
CA SER A 85 -12.12 -8.00 16.83
C SER A 85 -13.39 -7.57 17.55
N SER A 86 -14.34 -6.97 16.83
CA SER A 86 -15.65 -6.54 17.38
C SER A 86 -16.73 -7.62 17.31
N GLY A 87 -16.49 -8.74 16.64
CA GLY A 87 -17.50 -9.78 16.40
C GLY A 87 -18.60 -9.41 15.40
N SER A 88 -18.56 -8.21 14.79
CA SER A 88 -19.54 -7.75 13.79
C SER A 88 -19.49 -8.51 12.46
N ILE A 89 -18.49 -9.36 12.25
CA ILE A 89 -18.48 -10.29 11.12
C ILE A 89 -19.70 -11.23 11.13
N ARG A 90 -20.19 -11.63 12.32
CA ARG A 90 -21.37 -12.51 12.46
C ARG A 90 -22.66 -11.84 11.98
N THR A 91 -22.83 -10.55 12.28
CA THR A 91 -23.99 -9.77 11.83
C THR A 91 -23.93 -9.49 10.34
N SER A 92 -22.73 -9.25 9.79
CA SER A 92 -22.55 -9.09 8.34
C SER A 92 -22.87 -10.38 7.57
N LEU A 93 -22.50 -11.54 8.13
CA LEU A 93 -22.79 -12.86 7.56
C LEU A 93 -24.26 -13.27 7.69
N SER A 94 -24.97 -12.85 8.74
CA SER A 94 -26.42 -13.09 8.84
C SER A 94 -27.20 -12.25 7.83
N ALA A 95 -26.74 -11.03 7.54
CA ALA A 95 -27.32 -10.16 6.50
C ALA A 95 -27.00 -10.65 5.07
N VAL A 96 -25.78 -11.13 4.84
CA VAL A 96 -25.30 -11.63 3.54
C VAL A 96 -24.71 -13.05 3.74
N PRO A 97 -25.55 -14.10 3.64
CA PRO A 97 -25.11 -15.48 3.91
C PRO A 97 -24.11 -16.03 2.87
N ARG A 98 -23.96 -15.36 1.73
CA ARG A 98 -22.98 -15.71 0.69
C ARG A 98 -21.59 -15.16 1.05
N ARG A 99 -20.82 -15.96 1.81
CA ARG A 99 -19.46 -15.60 2.31
C ARG A 99 -18.54 -14.98 1.24
N GLY A 100 -18.52 -15.53 0.02
CA GLY A 100 -17.69 -15.00 -1.07
C GLY A 100 -18.16 -13.64 -1.61
N LEU A 101 -19.47 -13.39 -1.61
CA LEU A 101 -20.03 -12.13 -2.04
C LEU A 101 -19.76 -11.03 -1.01
N LEU A 102 -19.87 -11.34 0.28
CA LEU A 102 -19.48 -10.43 1.36
C LEU A 102 -17.98 -10.10 1.31
N TYR A 103 -17.13 -11.13 1.23
CA TYR A 103 -15.69 -10.96 1.19
C TYR A 103 -15.24 -10.16 -0.04
N GLY A 104 -15.72 -10.55 -1.23
CA GLY A 104 -15.40 -9.86 -2.48
C GLY A 104 -15.89 -8.41 -2.49
N GLY A 105 -17.09 -8.14 -1.99
CA GLY A 105 -17.63 -6.79 -1.87
C GLY A 105 -16.79 -5.90 -0.94
N LYS A 106 -16.38 -6.43 0.21
CA LYS A 106 -15.53 -5.72 1.17
C LYS A 106 -14.14 -5.42 0.60
N VAL A 107 -13.48 -6.43 0.05
CA VAL A 107 -12.15 -6.27 -0.55
C VAL A 107 -12.21 -5.29 -1.73
N LEU A 108 -13.25 -5.36 -2.56
CA LEU A 108 -13.43 -4.44 -3.68
C LEU A 108 -13.66 -3.00 -3.19
N ALA A 109 -14.57 -2.79 -2.23
CA ALA A 109 -14.80 -1.45 -1.65
C ALA A 109 -13.52 -0.86 -1.05
N GLY A 110 -12.80 -1.65 -0.26
CA GLY A 110 -11.53 -1.25 0.35
C GLY A 110 -10.44 -0.95 -0.68
N THR A 111 -10.34 -1.76 -1.73
CA THR A 111 -9.36 -1.57 -2.81
C THR A 111 -9.68 -0.31 -3.61
N LEU A 112 -10.95 -0.04 -3.91
CA LEU A 112 -11.36 1.17 -4.61
C LEU A 112 -11.11 2.43 -3.77
N ALA A 113 -11.34 2.37 -2.46
CA ALA A 113 -11.03 3.45 -1.54
C ALA A 113 -9.52 3.68 -1.43
N ALA A 114 -8.73 2.61 -1.32
CA ALA A 114 -7.28 2.66 -1.33
C ALA A 114 -6.75 3.23 -2.65
N LEU A 115 -7.33 2.87 -3.80
CA LEU A 115 -6.96 3.41 -5.11
C LEU A 115 -7.22 4.91 -5.19
N ALA A 116 -8.40 5.37 -4.78
CA ALA A 116 -8.74 6.78 -4.75
C ALA A 116 -7.81 7.56 -3.80
N GLY A 117 -7.62 7.05 -2.58
CA GLY A 117 -6.73 7.65 -1.58
C GLY A 117 -5.26 7.68 -2.04
N SER A 118 -4.77 6.60 -2.63
CA SER A 118 -3.40 6.50 -3.16
C SER A 118 -3.19 7.44 -4.33
N THR A 119 -4.16 7.56 -5.22
CA THR A 119 -4.10 8.49 -6.36
C THR A 119 -3.91 9.92 -5.87
N VAL A 120 -4.76 10.38 -4.96
CA VAL A 120 -4.67 11.72 -4.38
C VAL A 120 -3.35 11.89 -3.62
N THR A 121 -3.01 10.92 -2.77
CA THR A 121 -1.81 10.99 -1.91
C THR A 121 -0.53 11.06 -2.73
N VAL A 122 -0.35 10.21 -3.74
CA VAL A 122 0.86 10.18 -4.56
C VAL A 122 0.99 11.47 -5.37
N ILE A 123 -0.08 11.93 -6.02
CA ILE A 123 -0.04 13.14 -6.85
C ILE A 123 0.32 14.36 -5.99
N VAL A 124 -0.35 14.53 -4.85
CA VAL A 124 -0.11 15.67 -3.96
C VAL A 124 1.26 15.59 -3.30
N THR A 125 1.68 14.41 -2.83
CA THR A 125 3.02 14.21 -2.24
C THR A 125 4.11 14.54 -3.25
N PHE A 126 3.99 14.02 -4.48
CA PHE A 126 4.95 14.31 -5.54
C PHE A 126 4.98 15.81 -5.85
N ALA A 127 3.83 16.43 -6.10
CA ALA A 127 3.75 17.86 -6.40
C ALA A 127 4.32 18.73 -5.27
N GLY A 128 3.99 18.44 -4.01
CA GLY A 128 4.50 19.15 -2.84
C GLY A 128 6.01 19.01 -2.68
N ALA A 129 6.54 17.81 -2.84
CA ALA A 129 7.98 17.56 -2.80
C ALA A 129 8.72 18.27 -3.95
N GLN A 130 8.21 18.22 -5.19
CA GLN A 130 8.84 18.92 -6.32
C GLN A 130 8.78 20.45 -6.15
N ALA A 131 7.68 20.99 -5.61
CA ALA A 131 7.59 22.41 -5.27
C ALA A 131 8.60 22.81 -4.20
N ALA A 132 8.81 21.96 -3.18
CA ALA A 132 9.81 22.20 -2.14
C ALA A 132 11.25 22.20 -2.67
N LEU A 133 11.56 21.30 -3.62
CA LEU A 133 12.85 21.22 -4.31
C LEU A 133 13.15 22.47 -5.16
N GLY A 134 12.12 23.13 -5.69
CA GLY A 134 12.27 24.35 -6.49
C GLY A 134 13.06 24.08 -7.78
N PRO A 135 14.18 24.77 -8.05
CA PRO A 135 14.96 24.60 -9.29
C PRO A 135 15.48 23.18 -9.54
N TYR A 136 15.60 22.38 -8.49
CA TYR A 136 16.10 21.00 -8.54
C TYR A 136 15.00 19.96 -8.77
N GLY A 137 13.74 20.41 -8.88
CA GLY A 137 12.60 19.54 -9.12
C GLY A 137 12.50 19.06 -10.57
N ILE A 138 11.63 18.08 -10.79
CA ILE A 138 11.26 17.54 -12.10
C ILE A 138 9.75 17.63 -12.30
N THR A 139 9.32 17.74 -13.55
CA THR A 139 7.91 17.82 -13.89
C THR A 139 7.25 16.44 -13.92
N LEU A 140 5.93 16.40 -13.72
CA LEU A 140 5.14 15.17 -13.82
C LEU A 140 5.20 14.53 -15.21
N THR A 141 5.46 15.33 -16.25
CA THR A 141 5.54 14.91 -17.66
C THR A 141 6.95 14.46 -18.06
N ALA A 142 7.95 14.59 -17.19
CA ALA A 142 9.31 14.18 -17.49
C ALA A 142 9.39 12.66 -17.74
N HIS A 143 10.35 12.26 -18.59
CA HIS A 143 10.47 10.86 -19.01
C HIS A 143 10.61 9.93 -17.80
N GLY A 144 9.77 8.89 -17.74
CA GLY A 144 9.75 7.91 -16.66
C GLY A 144 8.97 8.31 -15.39
N VAL A 145 8.70 9.60 -15.17
CA VAL A 145 7.93 10.08 -14.00
C VAL A 145 6.47 9.61 -14.01
N PRO A 146 5.71 9.68 -15.12
CA PRO A 146 4.34 9.16 -15.14
C PRO A 146 4.27 7.68 -14.78
N ALA A 147 5.22 6.88 -15.29
CA ALA A 147 5.27 5.45 -15.00
C ALA A 147 5.61 5.18 -13.52
N ALA A 148 6.51 5.95 -12.92
CA ALA A 148 6.83 5.87 -11.50
C ALA A 148 5.65 6.27 -10.60
N VAL A 149 4.93 7.33 -10.97
CA VAL A 149 3.72 7.80 -10.25
C VAL A 149 2.60 6.77 -10.34
N VAL A 150 2.32 6.23 -11.53
CA VAL A 150 1.36 5.13 -11.69
C VAL A 150 1.82 3.91 -10.88
N GLY A 151 3.09 3.58 -10.92
CA GLY A 151 3.69 2.51 -10.12
C GLY A 151 3.47 2.69 -8.62
N ALA A 152 3.65 3.91 -8.09
CA ALA A 152 3.38 4.25 -6.70
C ALA A 152 1.90 4.11 -6.31
N ILE A 153 0.98 4.55 -7.18
CA ILE A 153 -0.46 4.42 -6.96
C ILE A 153 -0.85 2.94 -6.91
N VAL A 154 -0.37 2.15 -7.88
CA VAL A 154 -0.63 0.70 -7.95
C VAL A 154 -0.02 0.00 -6.74
N TYR A 155 1.21 0.33 -6.37
CA TYR A 155 1.88 -0.24 -5.21
C TYR A 155 1.10 -0.01 -3.92
N LEU A 156 0.77 1.25 -3.60
CA LEU A 156 0.00 1.58 -2.40
C LEU A 156 -1.37 0.89 -2.37
N THR A 157 -2.04 0.82 -3.51
CA THR A 157 -3.32 0.12 -3.64
C THR A 157 -3.14 -1.38 -3.33
N LEU A 158 -2.15 -2.02 -3.94
CA LEU A 158 -1.89 -3.45 -3.76
C LEU A 158 -1.42 -3.80 -2.35
N ILE A 159 -0.54 -2.99 -1.73
CA ILE A 159 -0.08 -3.28 -0.36
C ILE A 159 -1.20 -3.15 0.67
N CYS A 160 -2.13 -2.20 0.46
CA CYS A 160 -3.36 -2.11 1.23
C CYS A 160 -4.22 -3.37 1.05
N THR A 161 -4.41 -3.80 -0.19
CA THR A 161 -5.23 -4.98 -0.50
C THR A 161 -4.62 -6.28 0.01
N LEU A 162 -3.30 -6.43 -0.07
CA LEU A 162 -2.55 -7.49 0.57
C LEU A 162 -2.80 -7.50 2.07
N SER A 163 -2.73 -6.33 2.71
CA SER A 163 -2.95 -6.17 4.16
C SER A 163 -4.36 -6.59 4.59
N MET A 164 -5.38 -6.28 3.78
CA MET A 164 -6.75 -6.79 3.96
C MET A 164 -6.81 -8.32 3.91
N GLY A 165 -6.09 -8.93 2.96
CA GLY A 165 -5.99 -10.39 2.84
C GLY A 165 -5.34 -11.05 4.06
N ILE A 166 -4.20 -10.51 4.51
CA ILE A 166 -3.52 -10.98 5.72
C ILE A 166 -4.40 -10.82 6.96
N ALA A 167 -5.10 -9.68 7.10
CA ALA A 167 -6.05 -9.48 8.19
C ALA A 167 -7.21 -10.49 8.17
N ALA A 168 -7.66 -10.90 6.98
CA ALA A 168 -8.68 -11.94 6.85
C ALA A 168 -8.15 -13.34 7.23
N ILE A 169 -6.89 -13.66 6.94
CA ILE A 169 -6.25 -14.92 7.34
C ILE A 169 -6.12 -14.98 8.86
N VAL A 170 -5.58 -13.92 9.44
CA VAL A 170 -5.21 -13.86 10.86
C VAL A 170 -6.42 -13.59 11.76
N ARG A 171 -7.47 -12.93 11.23
CA ARG A 171 -8.69 -12.56 11.96
C ARG A 171 -8.43 -11.69 13.21
N SER A 172 -7.36 -10.89 13.20
CA SER A 172 -7.01 -9.98 14.29
C SER A 172 -6.21 -8.80 13.77
N SER A 173 -6.67 -7.57 14.06
CA SER A 173 -5.94 -6.35 13.71
C SER A 173 -4.57 -6.30 14.39
N ALA A 174 -4.51 -6.63 15.69
CA ALA A 174 -3.28 -6.55 16.47
C ALA A 174 -2.19 -7.49 15.94
N ILE A 175 -2.55 -8.76 15.68
CA ILE A 175 -1.60 -9.75 15.16
C ILE A 175 -1.18 -9.38 13.73
N SER A 176 -2.12 -8.92 12.90
CA SER A 176 -1.81 -8.54 11.51
C SER A 176 -0.82 -7.38 11.45
N LEU A 177 -1.02 -6.33 12.27
CA LEU A 177 -0.06 -5.22 12.38
C LEU A 177 1.28 -5.69 12.94
N GLY A 178 1.26 -6.56 13.97
CA GLY A 178 2.47 -7.13 14.56
C GLY A 178 3.32 -7.95 13.59
N VAL A 179 2.72 -8.52 12.53
CA VAL A 179 3.44 -9.26 11.48
C VAL A 179 3.84 -8.34 10.32
N LEU A 180 2.91 -7.53 9.82
CA LEU A 180 3.12 -6.74 8.61
C LEU A 180 4.12 -5.60 8.81
N LEU A 181 4.04 -4.88 9.93
CA LEU A 181 4.90 -3.71 10.14
C LEU A 181 6.39 -4.10 10.23
N PRO A 182 6.79 -5.11 11.02
CA PRO A 182 8.19 -5.56 11.03
C PRO A 182 8.63 -6.13 9.68
N LEU A 183 7.77 -6.89 8.99
CA LEU A 183 8.10 -7.48 7.70
C LEU A 183 8.43 -6.41 6.65
N LEU A 184 7.60 -5.36 6.56
CA LEU A 184 7.74 -4.29 5.56
C LEU A 184 8.80 -3.24 5.90
N PHE A 185 9.31 -3.20 7.14
CA PHE A 185 10.31 -2.19 7.55
C PHE A 185 11.66 -2.81 7.91
N LEU A 186 11.66 -3.81 8.81
CA LEU A 186 12.90 -4.48 9.23
C LEU A 186 13.38 -5.47 8.17
N GLY A 187 12.44 -6.12 7.48
CA GLY A 187 12.73 -7.15 6.50
C GLY A 187 13.49 -6.65 5.28
N SER A 188 13.15 -5.47 4.74
CA SER A 188 13.66 -5.10 3.42
C SER A 188 14.58 -3.87 3.37
N GLN A 189 14.23 -2.78 4.07
CA GLN A 189 15.04 -1.56 4.07
C GLN A 189 16.34 -1.74 4.87
N GLY A 190 16.32 -2.59 5.89
CA GLY A 190 17.49 -2.94 6.70
C GLY A 190 18.28 -4.12 6.14
N LEU A 191 17.62 -5.26 5.91
CA LEU A 191 18.29 -6.53 5.58
C LEU A 191 18.44 -6.77 4.07
N GLY A 192 17.69 -6.07 3.20
CA GLY A 192 17.76 -6.24 1.74
C GLY A 192 19.11 -5.86 1.13
N ASN A 193 19.86 -4.99 1.81
CA ASN A 193 21.23 -4.60 1.43
C ASN A 193 22.29 -5.60 1.90
N VAL A 194 21.92 -6.66 2.61
CA VAL A 194 22.85 -7.75 2.99
C VAL A 194 22.98 -8.70 1.79
N PRO A 195 24.16 -8.84 1.17
CA PRO A 195 24.31 -9.63 -0.07
C PRO A 195 23.84 -11.07 0.05
N ALA A 196 23.99 -11.68 1.22
CA ALA A 196 23.56 -13.06 1.48
C ALA A 196 22.02 -13.24 1.52
N LEU A 197 21.28 -12.17 1.85
CA LEU A 197 19.82 -12.20 1.97
C LEU A 197 19.11 -11.60 0.76
N LYS A 198 19.82 -10.78 -0.04
CA LYS A 198 19.33 -10.17 -1.29
C LYS A 198 18.56 -11.15 -2.19
N PRO A 199 19.04 -12.38 -2.46
CA PRO A 199 18.37 -13.29 -3.39
C PRO A 199 16.94 -13.64 -3.01
N VAL A 200 16.60 -13.58 -1.72
CA VAL A 200 15.27 -13.92 -1.20
C VAL A 200 14.46 -12.65 -0.90
N LEU A 201 15.07 -11.69 -0.21
CA LEU A 201 14.39 -10.49 0.26
C LEU A 201 13.94 -9.56 -0.86
N GLN A 202 14.61 -9.61 -2.02
CA GLN A 202 14.20 -8.81 -3.18
C GLN A 202 12.76 -9.08 -3.62
N TYR A 203 12.24 -10.30 -3.40
CA TYR A 203 10.87 -10.68 -3.78
C TYR A 203 9.80 -10.30 -2.75
N LEU A 204 10.16 -9.60 -1.67
CA LEU A 204 9.18 -9.10 -0.71
C LEU A 204 8.31 -7.99 -1.31
N PRO A 205 7.05 -7.83 -0.86
CA PRO A 205 6.12 -6.87 -1.45
C PRO A 205 6.62 -5.43 -1.48
N ASP A 206 7.31 -4.99 -0.44
CA ASP A 206 7.88 -3.65 -0.35
C ASP A 206 9.05 -3.42 -1.31
N GLN A 207 9.94 -4.40 -1.49
CA GLN A 207 11.03 -4.32 -2.48
C GLN A 207 10.50 -4.28 -3.92
N ALA A 208 9.56 -5.16 -4.23
CA ALA A 208 8.83 -5.09 -5.49
C ALA A 208 8.10 -3.74 -5.66
N GLY A 209 7.62 -3.16 -4.57
CA GLY A 209 7.04 -1.81 -4.54
C GLY A 209 8.01 -0.71 -4.96
N LEU A 210 9.21 -0.69 -4.38
CA LEU A 210 10.25 0.28 -4.72
C LEU A 210 10.66 0.20 -6.20
N GLU A 211 10.76 -1.02 -6.74
CA GLU A 211 11.08 -1.22 -8.16
C GLU A 211 9.92 -0.78 -9.07
N LEU A 212 8.68 -1.06 -8.69
CA LEU A 212 7.49 -0.60 -9.42
C LEU A 212 7.41 0.94 -9.43
N MET A 213 7.81 1.57 -8.33
CA MET A 213 7.94 3.03 -8.19
C MET A 213 9.18 3.61 -8.90
N ARG A 214 10.07 2.76 -9.45
CA ARG A 214 11.34 3.15 -10.08
C ARG A 214 12.27 3.95 -9.16
N ILE A 215 12.25 3.60 -7.88
CA ILE A 215 13.07 4.23 -6.83
C ILE A 215 13.97 3.21 -6.11
N ALA A 216 14.08 1.98 -6.60
CA ALA A 216 14.95 0.93 -6.04
C ALA A 216 16.44 1.13 -6.37
N GLY A 217 16.94 2.37 -6.33
CA GLY A 217 18.31 2.72 -6.72
C GLY A 217 18.47 3.06 -8.21
N PRO A 218 19.70 3.36 -8.66
CA PRO A 218 19.98 3.73 -10.05
C PRO A 218 19.62 2.59 -11.03
N PRO A 219 18.94 2.87 -12.15
CA PRO A 219 18.62 1.85 -13.15
C PRO A 219 19.89 1.14 -13.66
N GLY A 220 19.92 -0.19 -13.61
CA GLY A 220 21.05 -0.99 -14.08
C GLY A 220 22.20 -1.15 -13.08
N ASP A 221 22.10 -0.57 -11.87
CA ASP A 221 23.04 -0.83 -10.78
C ASP A 221 22.56 -2.02 -9.95
N GLY A 222 23.06 -3.22 -10.28
CA GLY A 222 22.75 -4.47 -9.60
C GLY A 222 23.17 -4.52 -8.12
N ARG A 223 23.81 -3.46 -7.60
CA ARG A 223 24.15 -3.32 -6.18
C ARG A 223 22.97 -2.91 -5.32
N PHE A 224 22.04 -2.10 -5.84
CA PHE A 224 20.99 -1.46 -5.04
C PHE A 224 19.56 -1.84 -5.46
N GLY A 225 19.37 -2.35 -6.68
CA GLY A 225 18.07 -2.78 -7.19
C GLY A 225 17.89 -4.31 -7.26
N PRO A 226 16.64 -4.80 -7.29
CA PRO A 226 16.33 -6.20 -7.62
C PRO A 226 16.85 -6.57 -9.01
N ASP A 227 17.05 -7.87 -9.24
CA ASP A 227 17.58 -8.39 -10.52
C ASP A 227 16.50 -8.45 -11.63
N TYR A 228 15.39 -7.73 -11.46
CA TYR A 228 14.23 -7.73 -12.34
C TYR A 228 13.65 -6.32 -12.50
N GLY A 229 12.92 -6.08 -13.60
CA GLY A 229 12.30 -4.79 -13.89
C GLY A 229 10.88 -4.60 -13.37
N PRO A 230 10.27 -3.42 -13.62
CA PRO A 230 8.97 -3.03 -13.05
C PRO A 230 7.79 -3.94 -13.40
N SER A 231 7.80 -4.58 -14.58
CA SER A 231 6.75 -5.51 -14.99
C SER A 231 6.74 -6.78 -14.12
N THR A 232 7.92 -7.34 -13.87
CA THR A 232 8.09 -8.49 -12.96
C THR A 232 7.73 -8.10 -11.54
N ALA A 233 8.12 -6.89 -11.10
CA ALA A 233 7.75 -6.35 -9.80
C ALA A 233 6.22 -6.30 -9.60
N LEU A 234 5.47 -5.86 -10.63
CA LEU A 234 4.01 -5.87 -10.62
C LEU A 234 3.45 -7.30 -10.48
N VAL A 235 4.00 -8.27 -11.23
CA VAL A 235 3.56 -9.67 -11.15
C VAL A 235 3.81 -10.25 -9.76
N ILE A 236 4.96 -9.97 -9.14
CA ILE A 236 5.28 -10.39 -7.77
C ILE A 236 4.27 -9.82 -6.78
N LEU A 237 3.99 -8.52 -6.85
CA LEU A 237 3.00 -7.85 -6.00
C LEU A 237 1.59 -8.40 -6.18
N LEU A 238 1.17 -8.65 -7.42
CA LEU A 238 -0.11 -9.28 -7.71
C LEU A 238 -0.17 -10.70 -7.17
N ALA A 239 0.90 -11.48 -7.27
CA ALA A 239 0.97 -12.84 -6.74
C ALA A 239 0.84 -12.85 -5.21
N TRP A 240 1.58 -11.99 -4.49
CA TRP A 240 1.44 -11.82 -3.05
C TRP A 240 0.03 -11.40 -2.64
N THR A 241 -0.54 -10.43 -3.35
CA THR A 241 -1.89 -9.92 -3.08
C THR A 241 -2.94 -11.02 -3.32
N ALA A 242 -2.84 -11.73 -4.45
CA ALA A 242 -3.74 -12.84 -4.78
C ALA A 242 -3.61 -13.99 -3.76
N ALA A 243 -2.40 -14.33 -3.33
CA ALA A 243 -2.16 -15.35 -2.32
C ALA A 243 -2.80 -14.95 -0.97
N ALA A 244 -2.62 -13.72 -0.52
CA ALA A 244 -3.21 -13.21 0.72
C ALA A 244 -4.75 -13.19 0.66
N LEU A 245 -5.33 -12.70 -0.44
CA LEU A 245 -6.79 -12.69 -0.62
C LEU A 245 -7.39 -14.10 -0.71
N THR A 246 -6.72 -15.00 -1.44
CA THR A 246 -7.15 -16.39 -1.56
C THR A 246 -7.08 -17.09 -0.21
N GLY A 247 -5.98 -16.91 0.53
CA GLY A 247 -5.83 -17.42 1.89
C GLY A 247 -6.94 -16.90 2.81
N GLY A 248 -7.22 -15.59 2.77
CA GLY A 248 -8.28 -14.97 3.55
C GLY A 248 -9.67 -15.55 3.24
N TYR A 249 -9.98 -15.70 1.96
CA TYR A 249 -11.22 -16.33 1.50
C TYR A 249 -11.33 -17.80 1.95
N LEU A 250 -10.26 -18.58 1.81
CA LEU A 250 -10.24 -19.99 2.22
C LEU A 250 -10.45 -20.14 3.73
N VAL A 251 -9.82 -19.28 4.54
CA VAL A 251 -10.03 -19.23 5.98
C VAL A 251 -11.48 -18.88 6.31
N LEU A 252 -12.06 -17.88 5.65
CA LEU A 252 -13.47 -17.52 5.82
C LEU A 252 -14.43 -18.65 5.41
N ARG A 253 -14.09 -19.43 4.37
CA ARG A 253 -14.92 -20.55 3.91
C ARG A 253 -14.87 -21.75 4.84
N ARG A 254 -13.70 -22.09 5.39
CA ARG A 254 -13.48 -23.33 6.15
C ARG A 254 -13.77 -23.20 7.64
N ARG A 255 -13.62 -22.02 8.21
CA ARG A 255 -13.84 -21.79 9.65
C ARG A 255 -15.15 -21.04 9.84
N ASP A 256 -15.99 -21.54 10.75
CA ASP A 256 -17.16 -20.80 11.19
C ASP A 256 -16.78 -19.47 11.84
N ALA A 257 -17.72 -18.52 11.74
CA ALA A 257 -17.63 -17.19 12.34
C ALA A 257 -18.35 -17.20 13.69
#